data_AF-A0A453PLL1-F1
#
_entry.id   AF-A0A453PLL1-F1
#
_cell.length_a   1.000
_cell.length_b   1.000
_cell.length_c   1.000
_cell.angle_alpha   90.00
_cell.angle_beta   90.00
_cell.angle_gamma   90.00
#
_symmetry.space_group_name_H-M   'P 1'
#
loop_
_entity.id
_entity.type
_entity.pdbx_description
1 polymer ?
#
loop_
_entity_poly.entity_id
_entity_poly.type
_entity_poly.pdbx_seq_one_letter_code
_entity_poly.pdbx_strand_id
1 'polypeptide(L)'
;EKNPSALDQDTFAKYTARTSFERPLLNGVAYAQRLFPHEKETFERQHGWIMRTMNREGAPLQDEYAPVIFSQDTVSYLARMDMMSGEEDRENILRARETGKPVLTNPFRLLGSNHLGVVLTFAVYRPDLPADASVEQRVEATAGIYW
;
A
#
# COMPACT_ATOMS: atom_id res chain seq x y z
N GLU A 1 -4.23 -13.56 23.78
CA GLU A 1 -2.84 -13.61 23.29
C GLU A 1 -2.79 -12.93 21.93
N LYS A 2 -1.92 -11.93 21.73
CA LYS A 2 -1.70 -11.38 20.39
C LYS A 2 -0.80 -12.36 19.65
N ASN A 3 -1.37 -13.19 18.77
CA ASN A 3 -0.57 -13.95 17.83
C ASN A 3 0.26 -12.96 17.01
N PRO A 4 1.60 -13.07 16.98
CA PRO A 4 2.40 -12.24 16.09
C PRO A 4 1.94 -12.48 14.65
N SER A 5 1.92 -11.42 13.84
CA SER A 5 1.66 -11.56 12.40
C SER A 5 2.60 -12.61 11.82
N ALA A 6 2.07 -13.59 11.09
CA ALA A 6 2.88 -14.56 10.37
C ALA A 6 3.61 -13.96 9.16
N LEU A 7 3.34 -12.69 8.84
CA LEU A 7 3.95 -11.95 7.75
C LEU A 7 4.76 -10.76 8.30
N ASP A 8 6.02 -10.71 7.91
CA ASP A 8 6.95 -9.59 8.08
C ASP A 8 7.63 -9.24 6.73
N GLN A 9 8.49 -8.20 6.73
CA GLN A 9 9.17 -7.76 5.51
C GLN A 9 10.04 -8.86 4.88
N ASP A 10 10.75 -9.66 5.69
CA ASP A 10 11.63 -10.72 5.19
C ASP A 10 10.81 -11.84 4.53
N THR A 11 9.72 -12.24 5.17
CA THR A 11 8.78 -13.24 4.63
C THR A 11 8.12 -12.74 3.35
N PHE A 12 7.67 -11.48 3.30
CA PHE A 12 7.06 -10.87 2.12
C PHE A 12 8.07 -10.78 0.95
N ALA A 13 9.27 -10.28 1.20
CA ALA A 13 10.32 -10.16 0.18
C ALA A 13 10.70 -11.53 -0.39
N LYS A 14 10.90 -12.54 0.46
CA LYS A 14 11.20 -13.92 0.04
C LYS A 14 10.07 -14.53 -0.79
N TYR A 15 8.82 -14.39 -0.36
CA TYR A 15 7.68 -14.94 -1.07
C TYR A 15 7.48 -14.28 -2.44
N THR A 16 7.52 -12.95 -2.49
CA THR A 16 7.34 -12.18 -3.73
C THR A 16 8.48 -12.41 -4.71
N ALA A 17 9.73 -12.51 -4.24
CA ALA A 17 10.87 -12.84 -5.10
C ALA A 17 10.72 -14.26 -5.72
N ARG A 18 10.38 -15.27 -4.90
CA ARG A 18 10.20 -16.66 -5.35
C ARG A 18 9.06 -16.83 -6.34
N THR A 19 8.04 -15.98 -6.29
CA THR A 19 6.85 -16.03 -7.15
C THR A 19 6.85 -14.95 -8.23
N SER A 20 7.99 -14.29 -8.48
CA SER A 20 8.08 -13.22 -9.50
C SER A 20 7.66 -13.70 -10.89
N PHE A 21 7.90 -14.97 -11.23
CA PHE A 21 7.48 -15.58 -12.48
C PHE A 21 5.95 -15.64 -12.69
N GLU A 22 5.16 -15.57 -11.62
CA GLU A 22 3.69 -15.51 -11.69
C GLU A 22 3.17 -14.12 -12.12
N ARG A 23 4.07 -13.13 -12.15
CA ARG A 23 3.75 -11.72 -12.42
C ARG A 23 4.65 -11.16 -13.53
N PRO A 24 4.57 -11.70 -14.76
CA PRO A 24 5.55 -11.42 -15.82
C PRO A 24 5.62 -9.96 -16.28
N LEU A 25 4.57 -9.17 -16.02
CA LEU A 25 4.48 -7.76 -16.42
C LEU A 25 4.59 -6.78 -15.25
N LEU A 26 4.84 -7.26 -14.03
CA LEU A 26 4.98 -6.40 -12.84
C LEU A 26 6.46 -6.27 -12.46
N ASN A 27 6.95 -5.02 -12.38
CA ASN A 27 8.32 -4.72 -11.97
C ASN A 27 8.58 -5.09 -10.49
N GLY A 28 7.54 -5.10 -9.67
CA GLY A 28 7.58 -5.48 -8.27
C GLY A 28 6.21 -5.28 -7.64
N VAL A 29 6.08 -5.73 -6.39
CA VAL A 29 4.86 -5.58 -5.60
C VAL A 29 5.18 -5.05 -4.21
N ALA A 30 4.22 -4.38 -3.58
CA ALA A 30 4.34 -3.89 -2.22
C ALA A 30 2.96 -3.83 -1.53
N TYR A 31 2.99 -3.66 -0.22
CA TYR A 31 1.80 -3.48 0.61
C TYR A 31 1.94 -2.21 1.45
N ALA A 32 0.96 -1.30 1.31
CA ALA A 32 0.74 -0.24 2.28
C ALA A 32 -0.35 -0.59 3.28
N GLN A 33 -0.09 -0.22 4.52
CA GLN A 33 -1.08 -0.24 5.56
C GLN A 33 -1.90 1.06 5.51
N ARG A 34 -3.21 0.97 5.71
CA ARG A 34 -4.04 2.13 5.96
C ARG A 34 -3.74 2.67 7.36
N LEU A 35 -3.50 3.98 7.49
CA LEU A 35 -3.12 4.60 8.75
C LEU A 35 -3.87 5.91 8.96
N PHE A 36 -4.44 6.08 10.16
CA PHE A 36 -5.11 7.32 10.56
C PHE A 36 -4.16 8.28 11.27
N PRO A 37 -4.51 9.58 11.36
CA PRO A 37 -3.58 10.61 11.82
C PRO A 37 -3.22 10.47 13.30
N HIS A 38 -4.19 10.03 14.11
CA HIS A 38 -4.00 9.76 15.53
C HIS A 38 -3.11 8.53 15.80
N GLU A 39 -2.89 7.67 14.80
CA GLU A 39 -2.04 6.47 14.91
C GLU A 39 -0.60 6.74 14.48
N LYS A 40 -0.36 7.82 13.72
CA LYS A 40 0.92 8.13 13.07
C LYS A 40 2.11 8.07 14.02
N GLU A 41 2.05 8.75 15.15
CA GLU A 41 3.18 8.81 16.11
C GLU A 41 3.53 7.42 16.66
N THR A 42 2.51 6.64 17.02
CA THR A 42 2.71 5.27 17.55
C THR A 42 3.25 4.34 16.47
N PHE A 43 2.72 4.46 15.25
CA PHE A 43 3.17 3.70 14.09
C PHE A 43 4.65 3.96 13.77
N GLU A 44 5.06 5.23 13.64
CA GLU A 44 6.45 5.59 13.34
C GLU A 44 7.42 5.14 14.44
N ARG A 45 7.00 5.25 15.72
CA ARG A 45 7.77 4.74 16.87
C ARG A 45 7.93 3.22 16.83
N GLN A 46 6.86 2.48 16.53
CA GLN A 46 6.88 1.02 16.46
C GLN A 46 7.75 0.51 15.31
N HIS A 47 7.70 1.19 14.16
CA HIS A 47 8.45 0.81 12.97
C HIS A 47 9.89 1.33 12.94
N GLY A 48 10.23 2.32 13.78
CA GLY A 48 11.57 2.89 13.88
C GLY A 48 11.97 3.78 12.70
N TRP A 49 11.00 4.32 11.98
CA TRP A 49 11.23 5.24 10.87
C TRP A 49 10.09 6.24 10.69
N ILE A 50 10.42 7.37 10.04
CA ILE A 50 9.48 8.44 9.72
C ILE A 50 8.91 8.21 8.32
N MET A 51 7.59 8.31 8.19
CA MET A 51 6.89 8.19 6.92
C MET A 51 7.21 9.37 6.01
N ARG A 52 7.41 9.08 4.73
CA ARG A 52 7.82 10.09 3.73
C ARG A 52 6.78 10.26 2.63
N THR A 53 6.70 11.43 2.05
CA THR A 53 5.96 11.65 0.80
C THR A 53 6.68 11.00 -0.38
N MET A 54 6.02 10.92 -1.53
CA MET A 54 6.61 10.51 -2.82
C MET A 54 7.80 11.39 -3.23
N ASN A 55 7.82 12.65 -2.77
CA ASN A 55 8.95 13.57 -2.94
C ASN A 55 10.06 13.37 -1.91
N ARG A 56 9.97 12.32 -1.08
CA ARG A 56 10.94 11.93 -0.04
C ARG A 56 11.07 12.92 1.12
N GLU A 57 10.09 13.78 1.29
CA GLU A 57 9.98 14.72 2.41
C GLU A 57 9.23 14.07 3.58
N GLY A 58 9.30 14.63 4.79
CA GLY A 58 8.47 14.15 5.89
C GLY A 58 6.99 14.32 5.57
N ALA A 59 6.18 13.26 5.74
CA ALA A 59 4.76 13.33 5.43
C ALA A 59 4.03 14.32 6.36
N PRO A 60 3.36 15.36 5.81
CA PRO A 60 2.63 16.36 6.61
C PRO A 60 1.41 15.74 7.30
N LEU A 61 0.69 16.52 8.11
CA LEU A 61 -0.60 16.08 8.65
C LEU A 61 -1.61 15.93 7.50
N GLN A 62 -2.25 14.76 7.41
CA GLN A 62 -3.30 14.41 6.45
C GLN A 62 -4.44 13.73 7.20
N ASP A 63 -5.59 13.54 6.55
CA ASP A 63 -6.72 12.80 7.13
C ASP A 63 -6.49 11.28 7.15
N GLU A 64 -5.66 10.78 6.25
CA GLU A 64 -5.33 9.36 6.10
C GLU A 64 -4.00 9.21 5.36
N TYR A 65 -3.31 8.09 5.59
CA TYR A 65 -2.07 7.73 4.92
C TYR A 65 -2.09 6.28 4.43
N ALA A 66 -1.22 5.98 3.47
CA ALA A 66 -0.92 4.62 3.01
C ALA A 66 0.60 4.36 3.00
N PRO A 67 1.27 4.28 4.16
CA PRO A 67 2.69 3.94 4.24
C PRO A 67 2.99 2.51 3.77
N VAL A 68 3.98 2.35 2.90
CA VAL A 68 4.52 1.04 2.52
C VAL A 68 5.24 0.39 3.69
N ILE A 69 4.69 -0.72 4.18
CA ILE A 69 5.30 -1.52 5.26
C ILE A 69 5.96 -2.80 4.76
N PHE A 70 5.50 -3.34 3.63
CA PHE A 70 6.14 -4.49 2.98
C PHE A 70 6.44 -4.21 1.51
N SER A 71 7.58 -4.65 1.00
CA SER A 71 7.94 -4.49 -0.41
C SER A 71 8.79 -5.64 -0.93
N GLN A 72 8.62 -5.96 -2.20
CA GLN A 72 9.57 -6.79 -2.94
C GLN A 72 10.88 -5.99 -3.14
N ASP A 73 12.03 -6.66 -3.11
CA ASP A 73 13.35 -6.01 -3.18
C ASP A 73 13.52 -5.10 -4.42
N THR A 74 12.88 -5.47 -5.54
CA THR A 74 12.90 -4.70 -6.80
C THR A 74 12.25 -3.32 -6.69
N VAL A 75 11.35 -3.13 -5.71
CA VAL A 75 10.66 -1.88 -5.41
C VAL A 75 10.91 -1.44 -3.96
N SER A 76 12.05 -1.85 -3.37
CA SER A 76 12.42 -1.51 -1.99
C SER A 76 12.52 -0.01 -1.73
N TYR A 77 12.78 0.79 -2.77
CA TYR A 77 12.74 2.25 -2.69
C TYR A 77 11.37 2.80 -2.30
N LEU A 78 10.28 2.04 -2.48
CA LEU A 78 8.92 2.36 -2.03
C LEU A 78 8.74 2.30 -0.51
N ALA A 79 9.60 1.57 0.20
CA ALA A 79 9.46 1.38 1.63
C ALA A 79 9.37 2.74 2.36
N ARG A 80 8.47 2.82 3.35
CA ARG A 80 8.25 4.02 4.19
C ARG A 80 7.59 5.21 3.48
N MET A 81 7.30 5.11 2.18
CA MET A 81 6.58 6.16 1.47
C MET A 81 5.08 6.05 1.67
N ASP A 82 4.44 7.20 1.81
CA ASP A 82 3.00 7.36 1.82
C ASP A 82 2.49 7.42 0.38
N MET A 83 1.82 6.36 -0.06
CA MET A 83 1.28 6.31 -1.42
C MET A 83 0.13 7.28 -1.66
N MET A 84 -0.54 7.77 -0.61
CA MET A 84 -1.57 8.79 -0.78
C MET A 84 -1.00 10.18 -1.11
N SER A 85 0.32 10.36 -1.03
CA SER A 85 0.98 11.61 -1.39
C SER A 85 1.27 11.76 -2.90
N GLY A 86 1.08 10.70 -3.70
CA GLY A 86 1.09 10.75 -5.16
C GLY A 86 -0.34 10.76 -5.70
N GLU A 87 -0.65 11.63 -6.65
CA GLU A 87 -2.04 11.83 -7.09
C GLU A 87 -2.63 10.59 -7.79
N GLU A 88 -1.88 10.01 -8.73
CA GLU A 88 -2.30 8.83 -9.48
C GLU A 88 -2.51 7.63 -8.54
N ASP A 89 -1.61 7.41 -7.59
CA ASP A 89 -1.72 6.36 -6.59
C ASP A 89 -2.88 6.61 -5.62
N ARG A 90 -3.06 7.85 -5.14
CA ARG A 90 -4.16 8.26 -4.25
C ARG A 90 -5.52 7.98 -4.89
N GLU A 91 -5.75 8.41 -6.11
CA GLU A 91 -6.99 8.15 -6.83
C GLU A 91 -7.26 6.65 -6.99
N ASN A 92 -6.21 5.87 -7.30
CA ASN A 92 -6.35 4.42 -7.48
C ASN A 92 -6.65 3.71 -6.16
N ILE A 93 -6.03 4.13 -5.05
CA ILE A 93 -6.29 3.62 -3.70
C ILE A 93 -7.75 3.84 -3.30
N LEU A 94 -8.26 5.06 -3.48
CA LEU A 94 -9.64 5.40 -3.13
C LEU A 94 -10.63 4.56 -3.97
N ARG A 95 -10.40 4.45 -5.27
CA ARG A 95 -11.24 3.66 -6.17
C ARG A 95 -11.18 2.16 -5.86
N ALA A 96 -10.00 1.62 -5.52
CA ALA A 96 -9.82 0.21 -5.15
C ALA A 96 -10.68 -0.15 -3.94
N ARG A 97 -10.62 0.66 -2.88
CA ARG A 97 -11.34 0.38 -1.64
C ARG A 97 -12.84 0.59 -1.71
N GLU A 98 -13.31 1.54 -2.52
CA GLU A 98 -14.73 1.78 -2.71
C GLU A 98 -15.39 0.68 -3.55
N THR A 99 -14.70 0.22 -4.60
CA THR A 99 -15.25 -0.77 -5.52
C THR A 99 -15.04 -2.22 -5.08
N GLY A 100 -14.03 -2.50 -4.25
CA GLY A 100 -13.62 -3.86 -3.90
C GLY A 100 -13.13 -4.69 -5.09
N LYS A 101 -12.62 -4.02 -6.13
CA LYS A 101 -12.13 -4.63 -7.37
C LYS A 101 -10.71 -4.14 -7.67
N PRO A 102 -9.93 -4.91 -8.45
CA PRO A 102 -8.68 -4.41 -9.00
C PRO A 102 -8.92 -3.18 -9.88
N VAL A 103 -8.07 -2.18 -9.73
CA VAL A 103 -8.13 -0.92 -10.49
C VAL A 103 -6.76 -0.54 -11.04
N LEU A 104 -6.76 0.13 -12.20
CA LEU A 104 -5.57 0.61 -12.88
C LEU A 104 -5.55 2.14 -12.91
N THR A 105 -4.36 2.72 -12.80
CA THR A 105 -4.14 4.14 -13.08
C THR A 105 -4.20 4.43 -14.58
N ASN A 106 -4.27 5.71 -14.94
CA ASN A 106 -3.82 6.16 -16.25
C ASN A 106 -2.29 5.96 -16.38
N PRO A 107 -1.73 5.92 -17.60
CA PRO A 107 -0.29 5.84 -17.78
C PRO A 107 0.43 7.06 -17.20
N PHE A 108 1.43 6.84 -16.35
CA PHE A 108 2.27 7.90 -15.76
C PHE A 108 3.71 7.42 -15.57
N ARG A 109 4.61 8.33 -15.20
CA ARG A 109 6.03 8.00 -14.97
C ARG A 109 6.23 7.40 -13.59
N LEU A 110 6.61 6.13 -13.55
CA LEU A 110 6.78 5.37 -12.32
C LEU A 110 7.98 5.88 -11.51
N LEU A 111 7.81 6.00 -10.19
CA LEU A 111 8.89 6.37 -9.28
C LEU A 111 10.06 5.37 -9.37
N GLY A 112 11.29 5.87 -9.28
CA GLY A 112 12.52 5.08 -9.33
C GLY A 112 13.03 4.81 -10.75
N SER A 113 12.20 4.27 -11.65
CA SER A 113 12.62 3.93 -13.03
C SER A 113 12.36 5.05 -14.05
N ASN A 114 11.41 5.96 -13.78
CA ASN A 114 10.93 6.98 -14.70
C ASN A 114 10.33 6.43 -16.02
N HIS A 115 10.09 5.11 -16.08
CA HIS A 115 9.41 4.45 -17.19
C HIS A 115 7.93 4.82 -17.20
N LEU A 116 7.35 4.93 -18.39
CA LEU A 116 5.90 5.07 -18.56
C LEU A 116 5.25 3.72 -18.25
N GLY A 117 4.32 3.70 -17.30
CA GLY A 117 3.62 2.49 -16.88
C GLY A 117 2.30 2.78 -16.22
N VAL A 118 1.67 1.74 -15.68
CA VAL A 118 0.42 1.80 -14.91
C VAL A 118 0.61 1.08 -13.59
N VAL A 119 -0.12 1.51 -12.56
CA VAL A 119 -0.17 0.82 -11.26
C VAL A 119 -1.48 0.03 -11.16
N LEU A 120 -1.36 -1.24 -10.79
CA LEU A 120 -2.47 -2.13 -10.46
C LEU A 120 -2.66 -2.13 -8.94
N THR A 121 -3.88 -1.93 -8.47
CA THR A 121 -4.13 -1.78 -7.03
C THR A 121 -5.30 -2.65 -6.58
N PHE A 122 -5.10 -3.34 -5.46
CA PHE A 122 -6.10 -4.15 -4.76
C PHE A 122 -6.29 -3.61 -3.33
N ALA A 123 -7.55 -3.46 -2.92
CA ALA A 123 -7.85 -3.20 -1.52
C ALA A 123 -7.79 -4.50 -0.70
N VAL A 124 -7.21 -4.42 0.49
CA VAL A 124 -7.20 -5.49 1.48
C VAL A 124 -8.14 -5.10 2.60
N TYR A 125 -9.13 -5.94 2.89
CA TYR A 125 -10.14 -5.70 3.91
C TYR A 125 -9.92 -6.57 5.14
N ARG A 126 -10.44 -6.10 6.28
CA ARG A 126 -10.58 -6.93 7.49
C ARG A 126 -11.59 -8.08 7.23
N PRO A 127 -11.42 -9.23 7.90
CA PRO A 127 -12.15 -10.46 7.60
C PRO A 127 -13.67 -10.40 7.88
N ASP A 128 -14.11 -9.41 8.64
CA ASP A 128 -15.50 -9.19 9.07
C ASP A 128 -16.36 -8.43 8.03
N LEU A 129 -15.81 -8.09 6.86
CA LEU A 129 -16.54 -7.40 5.80
C LEU A 129 -17.66 -8.31 5.21
N PRO A 130 -18.93 -7.86 5.20
CA PRO A 130 -20.03 -8.61 4.57
C PRO A 130 -19.84 -8.79 3.06
N ALA A 131 -20.40 -9.88 2.51
CA ALA A 131 -20.31 -10.17 1.07
C ALA A 131 -21.04 -9.12 0.21
N ASP A 132 -22.13 -8.57 0.73
CA ASP A 132 -22.98 -7.52 0.13
C ASP A 132 -22.63 -6.12 0.65
N ALA A 133 -21.41 -5.92 1.17
CA ALA A 133 -20.99 -4.67 1.79
C ALA A 133 -21.18 -3.45 0.89
N SER A 134 -21.75 -2.39 1.49
CA SER A 134 -21.84 -1.05 0.91
C SER A 134 -20.47 -0.42 0.71
N VAL A 135 -20.41 0.69 -0.02
CA VAL A 135 -19.16 1.45 -0.22
C VAL A 135 -18.61 1.91 1.14
N GLU A 136 -19.46 2.42 2.01
CA GLU A 136 -19.07 2.90 3.35
C GLU A 136 -18.48 1.76 4.19
N GLN A 137 -19.12 0.58 4.18
CA GLN A 137 -18.62 -0.60 4.89
C GLN A 137 -17.27 -1.06 4.35
N ARG A 138 -17.05 -1.04 3.03
CA ARG A 138 -15.75 -1.36 2.42
C ARG A 138 -14.68 -0.36 2.83
N VAL A 139 -14.99 0.93 2.73
CA VAL A 139 -14.07 2.00 3.14
C VAL A 139 -13.71 1.81 4.61
N GLU A 140 -14.67 1.60 5.51
CA GLU A 140 -14.41 1.38 6.93
C GLU A 140 -13.57 0.12 7.19
N ALA A 141 -13.86 -0.98 6.51
CA ALA A 141 -13.17 -2.26 6.66
C ALA A 141 -11.77 -2.33 6.01
N THR A 142 -11.35 -1.29 5.29
CA THR A 142 -10.06 -1.29 4.59
C THR A 142 -8.91 -1.37 5.61
N ALA A 143 -8.06 -2.39 5.47
CA ALA A 143 -6.85 -2.59 6.28
C ALA A 143 -5.60 -2.03 5.58
N GLY A 144 -5.60 -2.01 4.25
CA GLY A 144 -4.48 -1.56 3.46
C GLY A 144 -4.66 -1.83 1.99
N ILE A 145 -3.58 -1.66 1.24
CA ILE A 145 -3.55 -1.69 -0.21
C ILE A 145 -2.37 -2.54 -0.67
N TYR A 146 -2.62 -3.41 -1.63
CA TYR A 146 -1.60 -4.21 -2.32
C TYR A 146 -1.48 -3.74 -3.77
N TRP A 147 -0.25 -3.51 -4.24
CA TRP A 147 0.06 -3.21 -5.65
C TRP A 147 1.25 -4.03 -6.14
#